data_AF-A0A2T0VE44-F1
#
_entry.id   AF-A0A2T0VE44-F1
#
_cell.length_a   1.000
_cell.length_b   1.000
_cell.length_c   1.000
_cell.angle_alpha   90.00
_cell.angle_beta   90.00
_cell.angle_gamma   90.00
#
_symmetry.space_group_name_H-M   'P 1'
#
loop_
_entity.id
_entity.type
_entity.pdbx_description
1 polymer ?
#
loop_
_entity_poly.entity_id
_entity_poly.type
_entity_poly.pdbx_seq_one_letter_code
_entity_poly.pdbx_strand_id
1 'polypeptide(L)'
;MFSESTGCTIEVAPGARCGAAVDPASPLTLCAHHLAVAHDWVARDVGVTDVLPSPCIACGSRLGVRYPSGWLCALCEWKVGDLADHEVAAVRVDVVYYIRFDDRIKIGTSGNPRSRLTTLKHNELLAFERGGRSVEQRRHAQFAQFRLARTEWFEISGELTAHIDVLRRGIDDPWDLYKLWVSQQLALQG
;
A
#
# COMPACT_ATOMS: atom_id res chain seq x y z
N MET A 1 45.46 15.47 -24.48
CA MET A 1 45.11 14.35 -25.37
C MET A 1 44.78 13.17 -24.47
N PHE A 2 43.50 13.03 -24.08
CA PHE A 2 43.06 11.90 -23.26
C PHE A 2 42.98 10.68 -24.18
N SER A 3 43.79 9.66 -23.90
CA SER A 3 43.70 8.39 -24.60
C SER A 3 42.33 7.79 -24.27
N GLU A 4 41.39 7.80 -25.21
CA GLU A 4 40.13 7.06 -25.09
C GLU A 4 40.51 5.57 -24.99
N SER A 5 40.40 5.02 -23.78
CA SER A 5 40.57 3.59 -23.58
C SER A 5 39.42 2.88 -24.28
N THR A 6 39.69 2.31 -25.45
CA THR A 6 38.75 1.52 -26.26
C THR A 6 38.46 0.14 -25.65
N GLY A 7 39.14 -0.21 -24.56
CA GLY A 7 39.04 -1.48 -23.86
C GLY A 7 38.53 -1.32 -22.43
N CYS A 8 37.90 -2.38 -21.94
CA CYS A 8 37.35 -2.48 -20.60
C CYS A 8 38.42 -2.26 -19.52
N THR A 9 38.08 -1.44 -18.52
CA THR A 9 39.03 -1.01 -17.47
C THR A 9 39.05 -1.90 -16.23
N ILE A 10 38.21 -2.93 -16.16
CA ILE A 10 38.17 -3.86 -15.02
C ILE A 10 39.50 -4.60 -14.89
N GLU A 11 40.04 -4.60 -13.67
CA GLU A 11 41.16 -5.43 -13.27
C GLU A 11 40.65 -6.84 -12.96
N VAL A 12 41.13 -7.84 -13.70
CA VAL A 12 40.72 -9.25 -13.55
C VAL A 12 41.70 -10.05 -12.69
N ALA A 13 42.93 -9.56 -12.54
CA ALA A 13 43.96 -10.04 -11.63
C ALA A 13 44.95 -8.90 -11.34
N PRO A 14 45.77 -8.97 -10.27
CA PRO A 14 46.75 -7.93 -9.95
C PRO A 14 47.62 -7.54 -11.15
N GLY A 15 47.46 -6.32 -11.64
CA GLY A 15 48.18 -5.78 -12.81
C GLY A 15 47.65 -6.21 -14.18
N ALA A 16 46.59 -7.01 -14.26
CA ALA A 16 45.98 -7.47 -15.51
C ALA A 16 44.57 -6.88 -15.69
N ARG A 17 44.41 -6.07 -16.75
CA ARG A 17 43.11 -5.50 -17.14
C ARG A 17 42.43 -6.37 -18.20
N CYS A 18 41.10 -6.39 -18.17
CA CYS A 18 40.29 -7.11 -19.14
C CYS A 18 40.60 -6.67 -20.58
N GLY A 19 40.59 -5.36 -20.87
CA GLY A 19 40.93 -4.81 -22.18
C GLY A 19 39.97 -5.17 -23.32
N ALA A 20 38.94 -5.99 -23.08
CA ALA A 20 37.94 -6.35 -24.07
C ALA A 20 37.17 -5.12 -24.59
N ALA A 21 36.72 -5.17 -25.84
CA ALA A 21 36.04 -4.05 -26.49
C ALA A 21 34.83 -3.53 -25.70
N VAL A 22 34.73 -2.20 -25.64
CA VAL A 22 33.60 -1.48 -25.04
C VAL A 22 32.69 -0.98 -26.15
N ASP A 23 31.38 -1.06 -25.93
CA ASP A 23 30.41 -0.42 -26.81
C ASP A 23 30.58 1.11 -26.73
N PRO A 24 30.84 1.82 -27.85
CA PRO A 24 30.96 3.28 -27.85
C PRO A 24 29.71 4.02 -27.32
N ALA A 25 28.53 3.40 -27.36
CA ALA A 25 27.30 3.94 -26.81
C ALA A 25 27.17 3.72 -25.29
N SER A 26 28.00 2.86 -24.70
CA SER A 26 27.97 2.60 -23.26
C SER A 26 28.46 3.83 -22.48
N PRO A 27 27.73 4.29 -21.45
CA PRO A 27 28.19 5.37 -20.57
C PRO A 27 29.34 4.94 -19.65
N LEU A 28 29.63 3.63 -19.57
CA LEU A 28 30.67 3.05 -18.74
C LEU A 28 31.74 2.37 -19.61
N THR A 29 33.01 2.48 -19.22
CA THR A 29 34.14 1.82 -19.87
C THR A 29 34.25 0.33 -19.50
N LEU A 30 33.15 -0.40 -19.69
CA LEU A 30 32.98 -1.82 -19.37
C LEU A 30 32.60 -2.59 -20.63
N CYS A 31 33.22 -3.76 -20.84
CA CYS A 31 32.77 -4.64 -21.91
C CYS A 31 31.40 -5.25 -21.57
N ALA A 32 30.70 -5.78 -22.57
CA ALA A 32 29.36 -6.36 -22.40
C ALA A 32 29.28 -7.40 -21.26
N HIS A 33 30.32 -8.23 -21.10
CA HIS A 33 30.37 -9.20 -20.01
C HIS A 33 30.39 -8.55 -18.62
N HIS A 34 31.25 -7.56 -18.41
CA HIS A 34 31.35 -6.88 -17.12
C HIS A 34 30.15 -5.97 -16.83
N LEU A 35 29.48 -5.45 -17.88
CA LEU A 35 28.17 -4.80 -17.72
C LEU A 35 27.12 -5.79 -17.23
N ALA A 36 27.07 -7.01 -17.78
CA ALA A 36 26.15 -8.05 -17.33
C ALA A 36 26.43 -8.45 -15.87
N VAL A 37 27.69 -8.65 -15.49
CA VAL A 37 28.07 -8.96 -14.10
C VAL A 37 27.64 -7.83 -13.15
N ALA A 38 27.88 -6.58 -13.52
CA ALA A 38 27.46 -5.42 -12.71
C ALA A 38 25.93 -5.34 -12.60
N HIS A 39 25.21 -5.57 -13.70
CA HIS A 39 23.75 -5.64 -13.72
C HIS A 39 23.24 -6.73 -12.78
N ASP A 40 23.74 -7.96 -12.90
CA ASP A 40 23.25 -9.10 -12.11
C ASP A 40 23.51 -8.88 -10.62
N TRP A 41 24.63 -8.27 -10.26
CA TRP A 41 24.92 -7.88 -8.88
C TRP A 41 23.90 -6.90 -8.30
N VAL A 42 23.45 -5.91 -9.09
CA VAL A 42 22.42 -4.96 -8.68
C VAL A 42 21.04 -5.61 -8.67
N ALA A 43 20.71 -6.35 -9.73
CA ALA A 43 19.38 -6.90 -9.99
C ALA A 43 18.98 -7.99 -8.98
N ARG A 44 19.95 -8.69 -8.39
CA ARG A 44 19.67 -9.78 -7.43
C ARG A 44 18.76 -9.38 -6.25
N ASP A 45 18.81 -8.11 -5.86
CA ASP A 45 18.06 -7.57 -4.73
C ASP A 45 16.86 -6.70 -5.18
N VAL A 46 16.62 -6.57 -6.49
CA VAL A 46 15.54 -5.75 -7.04
C VAL A 46 14.25 -6.56 -7.11
N GLY A 47 13.12 -5.93 -6.77
CA GLY A 47 11.81 -6.57 -6.70
C GLY A 47 11.64 -7.47 -5.46
N VAL A 48 12.66 -7.61 -4.62
CA VAL A 48 12.59 -8.39 -3.39
C VAL A 48 11.73 -7.67 -2.37
N THR A 49 10.79 -8.40 -1.77
CA THR A 49 9.98 -7.91 -0.65
C THR A 49 10.70 -8.18 0.67
N ASP A 50 10.91 -7.14 1.48
CA ASP A 50 11.61 -7.23 2.77
C ASP A 50 11.14 -6.13 3.75
N VAL A 51 11.71 -6.10 4.95
CA VAL A 51 11.43 -5.11 5.98
C VAL A 51 11.95 -3.73 5.57
N LEU A 52 11.08 -2.74 5.64
CA LEU A 52 11.43 -1.35 5.39
C LEU A 52 12.41 -0.81 6.44
N PRO A 53 13.33 0.11 6.06
CA PRO A 53 14.24 0.78 7.02
C PRO A 53 13.51 1.52 8.14
N SER A 54 12.30 1.99 7.87
CA SER A 54 11.38 2.59 8.83
C SER A 54 9.93 2.25 8.45
N PRO A 55 8.98 2.28 9.40
CA PRO A 55 7.56 2.15 9.05
C PRO A 55 7.18 3.20 8.01
N CYS A 56 6.44 2.78 6.98
CA CYS A 56 5.95 3.66 5.94
C CYS A 56 5.12 4.78 6.57
N ILE A 57 5.53 6.03 6.39
CA ILE A 57 4.84 7.20 6.95
C ILE A 57 3.43 7.41 6.39
N ALA A 58 3.13 6.82 5.22
CA ALA A 58 1.82 6.88 4.60
C ALA A 58 0.79 5.92 5.26
N CYS A 59 1.16 4.66 5.51
CA CYS A 59 0.22 3.61 5.93
C CYS A 59 0.63 2.84 7.20
N GLY A 60 1.85 3.05 7.69
CA GLY A 60 2.45 2.35 8.82
C GLY A 60 3.01 0.96 8.51
N SER A 61 2.95 0.50 7.26
CA SER A 61 3.50 -0.79 6.85
C SER A 61 4.98 -0.90 7.19
N ARG A 62 5.42 -2.11 7.58
CA ARG A 62 6.84 -2.42 7.75
C ARG A 62 7.42 -3.22 6.59
N LEU A 63 6.62 -3.51 5.56
CA LEU A 63 7.01 -4.31 4.42
C LEU A 63 7.14 -3.44 3.17
N GLY A 64 8.19 -3.67 2.38
CA GLY A 64 8.48 -2.94 1.16
C GLY A 64 9.12 -3.78 0.08
N VAL A 65 9.12 -3.28 -1.14
CA VAL A 65 9.77 -3.85 -2.32
C VAL A 65 10.98 -2.98 -2.67
N ARG A 66 12.14 -3.62 -2.82
CA ARG A 66 13.41 -2.94 -3.09
C ARG A 66 13.58 -2.67 -4.59
N TYR A 67 13.93 -1.44 -4.94
CA TYR A 67 14.32 -1.04 -6.30
C TYR A 67 15.68 -0.32 -6.28
N PRO A 68 16.37 -0.18 -7.43
CA PRO A 68 17.63 0.54 -7.47
C PRO A 68 17.52 1.99 -6.99
N SER A 69 16.35 2.62 -7.20
CA SER A 69 16.05 4.00 -6.80
C SER A 69 15.55 4.15 -5.36
N GLY A 70 15.34 3.06 -4.62
CA GLY A 70 14.87 3.08 -3.23
C GLY A 70 13.83 2.01 -2.90
N TRP A 71 13.10 2.20 -1.81
CA TRP A 71 12.04 1.29 -1.37
C TRP A 71 10.66 1.81 -1.76
N LEU A 72 9.81 0.94 -2.30
CA LEU A 72 8.37 1.17 -2.36
C LEU A 72 7.69 0.40 -1.22
N CYS A 73 6.69 0.98 -0.57
CA CYS A 73 5.88 0.24 0.40
C CYS A 73 5.10 -0.88 -0.30
N ALA A 74 5.12 -2.10 0.21
CA ALA A 74 4.44 -3.25 -0.40
C ALA A 74 2.91 -3.19 -0.28
N LEU A 75 2.36 -2.22 0.48
CA LEU A 75 0.92 -2.03 0.66
C LEU A 75 0.38 -0.78 -0.04
N CYS A 76 1.13 0.32 0.02
CA CYS A 76 0.66 1.60 -0.50
C CYS A 76 1.47 2.10 -1.70
N GLU A 77 2.47 1.32 -2.15
CA GLU A 77 3.32 1.57 -3.32
C GLU A 77 4.09 2.91 -3.31
N TRP A 78 4.06 3.63 -2.19
CA TRP A 78 4.75 4.92 -2.04
C TRP A 78 6.25 4.73 -1.87
N LYS A 79 7.05 5.62 -2.47
CA LYS A 79 8.50 5.63 -2.29
C LYS A 79 8.89 6.17 -0.92
N VAL A 80 9.51 5.32 -0.11
CA VAL A 80 9.92 5.66 1.25
C VAL A 80 10.97 6.76 1.21
N GLY A 81 10.73 7.83 1.96
CA GLY A 81 11.60 9.02 2.02
C GLY A 81 11.19 10.17 1.08
N ASP A 82 10.21 9.97 0.19
CA ASP A 82 9.77 11.02 -0.75
C ASP A 82 8.67 11.93 -0.19
N LEU A 83 8.10 11.63 0.98
CA LEU A 83 7.14 12.55 1.63
C LEU A 83 7.92 13.61 2.41
N ALA A 84 7.67 14.89 2.12
CA ALA A 84 8.24 16.01 2.88
C ALA A 84 7.65 16.05 4.31
N ASP A 85 8.43 16.60 5.26
CA ASP A 85 8.10 16.86 6.68
C ASP A 85 6.95 17.87 6.87
N HIS A 86 5.88 17.76 6.09
CA HIS A 86 4.62 18.37 6.46
C HIS A 86 4.05 17.51 7.57
N GLU A 87 3.63 18.13 8.68
CA GLU A 87 2.74 17.49 9.65
C GLU A 87 1.67 16.78 8.82
N VAL A 88 1.77 15.45 8.72
CA VAL A 88 0.87 14.65 7.91
C VAL A 88 -0.47 14.83 8.60
N ALA A 89 -1.24 15.83 8.16
CA ALA A 89 -2.57 16.07 8.65
C ALA A 89 -3.27 14.74 8.48
N ALA A 90 -3.56 14.06 9.59
CA ALA A 90 -3.85 12.63 9.60
C ALA A 90 -4.85 12.32 8.49
N VAL A 91 -4.37 11.63 7.44
CA VAL A 91 -5.11 11.57 6.19
C VAL A 91 -6.43 10.88 6.45
N ARG A 92 -7.48 11.69 6.39
CA ARG A 92 -8.82 11.29 6.78
C ARG A 92 -9.50 10.64 5.59
N VAL A 93 -9.79 9.35 5.72
CA VAL A 93 -10.66 8.64 4.80
C VAL A 93 -11.94 8.31 5.55
N ASP A 94 -13.04 8.97 5.16
CA ASP A 94 -14.35 8.65 5.71
C ASP A 94 -14.85 7.31 5.15
N VAL A 95 -15.27 6.43 6.06
CA VAL A 95 -15.83 5.12 5.74
C VAL A 95 -17.16 4.90 6.46
N VAL A 96 -18.01 4.10 5.85
CA VAL A 96 -19.10 3.39 6.52
C VAL A 96 -18.59 2.00 6.89
N TYR A 97 -18.73 1.62 8.14
CA TYR A 97 -18.33 0.31 8.66
C TYR A 97 -19.55 -0.55 8.97
N TYR A 98 -19.37 -1.85 8.76
CA TYR A 98 -20.32 -2.89 9.10
C TYR A 98 -19.68 -3.79 10.14
N ILE A 99 -20.20 -3.80 11.37
CA ILE A 99 -19.67 -4.66 12.44
C ILE A 99 -20.78 -5.57 12.97
N ARG A 100 -20.42 -6.82 13.27
CA ARG A 100 -21.32 -7.78 13.90
C ARG A 100 -21.14 -7.75 15.41
N PHE A 101 -22.26 -7.78 16.12
CA PHE A 101 -22.28 -8.09 17.54
C PHE A 101 -23.44 -9.01 17.82
N ASP A 102 -23.15 -10.24 18.25
CA ASP A 102 -24.11 -11.33 18.41
C ASP A 102 -24.90 -11.57 17.10
N ASP A 103 -26.21 -11.37 17.13
CA ASP A 103 -27.21 -11.62 16.09
C ASP A 103 -27.61 -10.35 15.30
N ARG A 104 -26.85 -9.27 15.45
CA ARG A 104 -27.13 -7.97 14.83
C ARG A 104 -25.91 -7.35 14.20
N ILE A 105 -26.16 -6.50 13.21
CA ILE A 105 -25.14 -5.76 12.47
C ILE A 105 -25.32 -4.28 12.77
N LYS A 106 -24.24 -3.58 13.08
CA LYS A 106 -24.21 -2.12 13.17
C LYS A 106 -23.67 -1.54 11.89
N ILE A 107 -24.38 -0.54 11.37
CA ILE A 107 -23.93 0.30 10.26
C ILE A 107 -23.64 1.68 10.84
N GLY A 108 -22.38 2.11 10.81
CA GLY A 108 -21.99 3.44 11.28
C GLY A 108 -20.92 4.07 10.40
N THR A 109 -20.65 5.35 10.57
CA THR A 109 -19.57 6.05 9.84
C THR A 109 -18.45 6.54 10.76
N SER A 110 -17.24 6.66 10.22
CA SER A 110 -16.10 7.27 10.89
C SER A 110 -15.06 7.80 9.89
N GLY A 111 -14.43 8.93 10.21
CA GLY A 111 -13.20 9.39 9.57
C GLY A 111 -11.92 8.83 10.21
N ASN A 112 -12.05 8.18 11.37
CA ASN A 112 -10.95 7.50 12.06
C ASN A 112 -11.47 6.13 12.56
N PRO A 113 -11.63 5.15 11.66
CA PRO A 113 -12.21 3.86 12.01
C PRO A 113 -11.36 3.08 13.03
N ARG A 114 -10.04 3.23 13.05
CA ARG A 114 -9.16 2.55 14.02
C ARG A 114 -9.50 2.95 15.45
N SER A 115 -9.53 4.25 15.73
CA SER A 115 -9.90 4.75 17.06
C SER A 115 -11.36 4.46 17.41
N ARG A 116 -12.27 4.53 16.43
CA ARG A 116 -13.68 4.27 16.68
C ARG A 116 -13.94 2.81 17.07
N LEU A 117 -13.36 1.86 16.34
CA LEU A 117 -13.65 0.43 16.50
C LEU A 117 -13.08 -0.15 17.80
N THR A 118 -12.01 0.42 18.37
CA THR A 118 -11.50 0.00 19.70
C THR A 118 -12.49 0.32 20.83
N THR A 119 -13.33 1.34 20.66
CA THR A 119 -14.35 1.72 21.67
C THR A 119 -15.67 0.97 21.54
N LEU A 120 -15.89 0.30 20.41
CA LEU A 120 -17.14 -0.39 20.12
C LEU A 120 -17.03 -1.87 20.46
N LYS A 121 -18.00 -2.38 21.21
CA LYS A 121 -18.12 -3.82 21.43
C LYS A 121 -18.62 -4.48 20.13
N HIS A 122 -17.81 -5.36 19.56
CA HIS A 122 -18.13 -6.12 18.35
C HIS A 122 -17.38 -7.45 18.36
N ASN A 123 -17.92 -8.45 17.67
CA ASN A 123 -17.25 -9.73 17.45
C ASN A 123 -16.39 -9.70 16.18
N GLU A 124 -16.85 -8.97 15.17
CA GLU A 124 -16.29 -9.04 13.83
C GLU A 124 -16.50 -7.73 13.08
N LEU A 125 -15.47 -7.29 12.36
CA LEU A 125 -15.57 -6.26 11.34
C LEU A 125 -15.88 -6.94 10.00
N LEU A 126 -17.08 -6.71 9.47
CA LEU A 126 -17.56 -7.39 8.27
C LEU A 126 -17.08 -6.71 6.99
N ALA A 127 -17.14 -5.38 6.92
CA ALA A 127 -16.75 -4.63 5.72
C ALA A 127 -16.52 -3.14 6.01
N PHE A 128 -15.78 -2.50 5.12
CA PHE A 128 -15.80 -1.05 4.92
C PHE A 128 -16.41 -0.70 3.57
N GLU A 129 -17.10 0.44 3.52
CA GLU A 129 -17.57 1.09 2.30
C GLU A 129 -17.07 2.53 2.32
N ARG A 130 -16.47 3.00 1.22
CA ARG A 130 -15.93 4.36 1.16
C ARG A 130 -17.07 5.38 1.17
N GLY A 131 -16.98 6.38 2.06
CA GLY A 131 -17.96 7.44 2.17
C GLY A 131 -18.28 7.85 3.60
N GLY A 132 -18.83 9.05 3.76
CA GLY A 132 -19.20 9.61 5.05
C GLY A 132 -20.69 9.45 5.38
N ARG A 133 -21.20 10.39 6.18
CA ARG A 133 -22.57 10.41 6.71
C ARG A 133 -23.67 10.29 5.64
N SER A 134 -23.47 10.78 4.42
CA SER A 134 -24.46 10.65 3.34
C SER A 134 -24.64 9.20 2.87
N VAL A 135 -23.56 8.42 2.82
CA VAL A 135 -23.61 6.98 2.49
C VAL A 135 -24.24 6.21 3.64
N GLU A 136 -23.86 6.51 4.88
CA GLU A 136 -24.49 5.92 6.07
C GLU A 136 -26.00 6.12 6.09
N GLN A 137 -26.49 7.35 5.89
CA GLN A 137 -27.92 7.64 5.85
C GLN A 137 -28.64 6.86 4.74
N ARG A 138 -28.01 6.73 3.57
CA ARG A 138 -28.55 5.93 2.47
C ARG A 138 -28.67 4.45 2.86
N ARG A 139 -27.66 3.89 3.53
CA ARG A 139 -27.69 2.50 4.00
C ARG A 139 -28.71 2.29 5.12
N HIS A 140 -28.83 3.24 6.04
CA HIS A 140 -29.87 3.22 7.06
C HIS A 140 -31.28 3.28 6.47
N ALA A 141 -31.48 4.07 5.40
CA ALA A 141 -32.75 4.13 4.68
C ALA A 141 -33.01 2.84 3.88
N GLN A 142 -32.01 2.33 3.19
CA GLN A 142 -32.08 1.09 2.41
C GLN A 142 -32.48 -0.11 3.28
N PHE A 143 -31.86 -0.25 4.46
CA PHE A 143 -32.10 -1.38 5.37
C PHE A 143 -33.06 -1.03 6.50
N ALA A 144 -33.86 0.02 6.36
CA ALA A 144 -34.75 0.52 7.41
C ALA A 144 -35.71 -0.55 7.95
N GLN A 145 -36.14 -1.48 7.10
CA GLN A 145 -37.04 -2.59 7.48
C GLN A 145 -36.42 -3.55 8.50
N PHE A 146 -35.10 -3.66 8.55
CA PHE A 146 -34.38 -4.52 9.50
C PHE A 146 -33.83 -3.74 10.69
N ARG A 147 -34.12 -2.43 10.78
CA ARG A 147 -33.52 -1.56 11.78
C ARG A 147 -34.16 -1.81 13.16
N LEU A 148 -33.31 -2.07 14.14
CA LEU A 148 -33.73 -2.26 15.53
C LEU A 148 -34.10 -0.91 16.15
N ALA A 149 -35.39 -0.60 16.14
CA ALA A 149 -35.94 0.66 16.62
C ALA A 149 -35.22 1.89 16.02
N ARG A 150 -34.87 2.88 16.85
CA ARG A 150 -34.17 4.10 16.42
C ARG A 150 -32.63 4.00 16.54
N THR A 151 -32.09 2.79 16.61
CA THR A 151 -30.66 2.57 16.84
C THR A 151 -29.87 2.49 15.53
N GLU A 152 -28.56 2.32 15.59
CA GLU A 152 -27.72 2.04 14.42
C GLU A 152 -27.52 0.53 14.20
N TRP A 153 -28.33 -0.31 14.88
CA TRP A 153 -28.29 -1.77 14.78
C TRP A 153 -29.42 -2.28 13.89
N PHE A 154 -29.12 -3.36 13.19
CA PHE A 154 -29.99 -4.00 12.21
C PHE A 154 -29.99 -5.51 12.47
N GLU A 155 -31.14 -6.15 12.29
CA GLU A 155 -31.25 -7.60 12.22
C GLU A 155 -30.43 -8.12 11.03
N ILE A 156 -29.85 -9.30 11.19
CA ILE A 156 -29.19 -9.98 10.08
C ILE A 156 -30.25 -10.42 9.08
N SER A 157 -30.14 -9.94 7.84
CA SER A 157 -31.06 -10.28 6.76
C SER A 157 -30.31 -10.67 5.49
N GLY A 158 -30.96 -11.43 4.61
CA GLY A 158 -30.36 -11.83 3.33
C GLY A 158 -29.94 -10.64 2.47
N GLU A 159 -30.71 -9.55 2.48
CA GLU A 159 -30.38 -8.32 1.74
C GLU A 159 -29.14 -7.61 2.30
N LEU A 160 -29.03 -7.50 3.63
CA LEU A 160 -27.88 -6.87 4.27
C LEU A 160 -26.62 -7.71 4.09
N THR A 161 -26.72 -9.03 4.27
CA THR A 161 -25.59 -9.95 4.05
C THR A 161 -25.13 -9.92 2.60
N ALA A 162 -26.06 -9.96 1.63
CA ALA A 162 -25.70 -9.89 0.21
C ALA A 162 -25.00 -8.57 -0.15
N HIS A 163 -25.41 -7.44 0.44
CA HIS A 163 -24.72 -6.17 0.28
C HIS A 163 -23.29 -6.20 0.85
N ILE A 164 -23.12 -6.76 2.05
CA ILE A 164 -21.81 -6.93 2.67
C ILE A 164 -20.92 -7.85 1.83
N ASP A 165 -21.45 -8.94 1.30
CA ASP A 165 -20.71 -9.85 0.43
C ASP A 165 -20.22 -9.15 -0.84
N VAL A 166 -21.02 -8.22 -1.40
CA VAL A 166 -20.58 -7.38 -2.53
C VAL A 166 -19.37 -6.55 -2.14
N LEU A 167 -19.39 -5.92 -0.95
CA LEU A 167 -18.29 -5.09 -0.45
C LEU A 167 -17.02 -5.91 -0.17
N ARG A 168 -17.16 -7.19 0.20
CA ARG A 168 -16.04 -8.09 0.53
C ARG A 168 -15.45 -8.83 -0.66
N ARG A 169 -16.03 -8.74 -1.86
CA ARG A 169 -15.56 -9.54 -3.01
C ARG A 169 -14.08 -9.25 -3.30
N GLY A 170 -13.24 -10.28 -3.19
CA GLY A 170 -11.80 -10.19 -3.42
C GLY A 170 -11.02 -9.47 -2.32
N ILE A 171 -11.62 -9.28 -1.13
CA ILE A 171 -11.00 -8.62 0.02
C ILE A 171 -11.04 -9.57 1.22
N ASP A 172 -9.86 -10.00 1.67
CA ASP A 172 -9.73 -10.89 2.82
C ASP A 172 -9.89 -10.12 4.14
N ASP A 173 -9.15 -9.01 4.31
CA ASP A 173 -9.25 -8.10 5.45
C ASP A 173 -9.76 -6.71 5.00
N PRO A 174 -10.90 -6.21 5.52
CA PRO A 174 -11.37 -4.85 5.24
C PRO A 174 -10.30 -3.76 5.47
N TRP A 175 -9.36 -3.98 6.39
CA TRP A 175 -8.27 -3.02 6.63
C TRP A 175 -7.30 -2.88 5.46
N ASP A 176 -7.15 -3.90 4.61
CA ASP A 176 -6.32 -3.79 3.39
C ASP A 176 -6.88 -2.75 2.44
N LEU A 177 -8.20 -2.75 2.23
CA LEU A 177 -8.89 -1.76 1.42
C LEU A 177 -8.80 -0.35 2.02
N TYR A 178 -8.93 -0.23 3.35
CA TYR A 178 -8.76 1.07 4.02
C TYR A 178 -7.34 1.62 3.84
N LYS A 179 -6.30 0.78 3.95
CA LYS A 179 -4.89 1.18 3.72
C LYS A 179 -4.69 1.69 2.29
N LEU A 180 -5.29 1.02 1.30
CA LEU A 180 -5.25 1.46 -0.10
C LEU A 180 -5.90 2.84 -0.28
N TRP A 181 -7.06 3.10 0.33
CA TRP A 181 -7.68 4.42 0.23
C TRP A 181 -6.88 5.52 0.91
N VAL A 182 -6.26 5.25 2.06
CA VAL A 182 -5.37 6.21 2.74
C VAL A 182 -4.18 6.56 1.84
N SER A 183 -3.57 5.55 1.22
CA SER A 183 -2.50 5.72 0.22
C SER A 183 -2.91 6.62 -0.94
N GLN A 184 -4.06 6.32 -1.56
CA GLN A 184 -4.59 7.13 -2.67
C GLN A 184 -4.86 8.56 -2.25
N GLN A 185 -5.31 8.77 -1.02
CA GLN A 185 -5.65 10.10 -0.54
C GLN A 185 -4.41 10.94 -0.18
N LEU A 186 -3.35 10.29 0.30
CA LEU A 186 -2.02 10.90 0.40
C LEU A 186 -1.47 11.30 -0.97
N ALA A 187 -1.69 10.47 -2.00
CA ALA A 187 -1.29 10.76 -3.38
C ALA A 187 -1.88 12.04 -3.96
N LEU A 188 -3.05 12.44 -3.49
CA LEU A 188 -3.73 13.65 -3.95
C LEU A 188 -3.30 14.91 -3.17
N GLN A 189 -2.59 14.75 -2.05
CA GLN A 189 -2.20 15.85 -1.17
C GLN A 189 -0.73 16.27 -1.31
N GLY A 190 0.12 15.43 -1.92
CA GLY A 190 1.49 15.74 -2.31
C GLY A 190 1.60 16.02 -3.80
#